data_AF-M1ZQN4-F1
#
_entry.id   AF-M1ZQN4-F1
#
_cell.length_a   1.000
_cell.length_b   1.000
_cell.length_c   1.000
_cell.angle_alpha   90.00
_cell.angle_beta   90.00
_cell.angle_gamma   90.00
#
_symmetry.space_group_name_H-M   'P 1'
#
loop_
_entity.id
_entity.type
_entity.pdbx_description
1 polymer ?
#
loop_
_entity_poly.entity_id
_entity_poly.type
_entity_poly.pdbx_seq_one_letter_code
_entity_poly.pdbx_strand_id
1 'polypeptide(L)' 'TDKNNHGIGISNIKTVAKKYNGIVDILEEKHKFIINIMLKIK' A
#
# COMPACT_ATOMS: atom_id res chain seq x y z
N THR A 1 10.05 -10.97 -10.53
CA THR A 1 10.34 -9.58 -10.95
C THR A 1 9.09 -8.69 -10.83
N ASP A 2 8.22 -8.89 -9.82
CA ASP A 2 6.88 -8.27 -9.79
C ASP A 2 6.64 -7.27 -8.64
N LYS A 3 7.54 -7.20 -7.64
CA LYS A 3 7.38 -6.29 -6.48
C LYS A 3 7.38 -4.80 -6.83
N ASN A 4 7.92 -4.42 -7.98
CA ASN A 4 7.93 -3.03 -8.45
C ASN A 4 6.79 -2.72 -9.43
N ASN A 5 5.97 -3.71 -9.79
CA ASN A 5 5.03 -3.64 -10.91
C ASN A 5 3.55 -3.69 -10.47
N HIS A 6 3.25 -3.34 -9.21
CA HIS A 6 1.90 -3.35 -8.65
C HIS A 6 0.87 -2.38 -9.30
N GLY A 7 1.17 -1.85 -10.49
CA GLY A 7 0.24 -1.13 -11.34
C GLY A 7 -0.21 0.22 -10.79
N ILE A 8 -1.12 0.85 -11.55
CA ILE A 8 -1.68 2.17 -11.24
C ILE A 8 -2.50 2.14 -9.93
N GLY A 9 -3.16 1.00 -9.63
CA GLY A 9 -4.01 0.84 -8.45
C GLY A 9 -3.24 1.01 -7.13
N ILE A 10 -2.13 0.29 -6.95
CA ILE A 10 -1.32 0.40 -5.72
C ILE A 10 -0.62 1.75 -5.63
N SER A 11 -0.22 2.33 -6.76
CA SER A 11 0.34 3.68 -6.81
C SER A 11 -0.66 4.73 -6.26
N ASN A 12 -1.93 4.62 -6.63
CA ASN A 12 -2.99 5.49 -6.13
C ASN A 12 -3.19 5.32 -4.62
N ILE A 13 -3.24 4.08 -4.12
CA ILE A 13 -3.38 3.80 -2.68
C ILE A 13 -2.22 4.44 -1.89
N LYS A 14 -0.98 4.24 -2.34
CA LYS A 14 0.21 4.84 -1.71
C LYS A 14 0.13 6.36 -1.72
N THR A 15 -0.29 6.96 -2.83
CA THR A 15 -0.43 8.41 -2.97
C THR A 15 -1.46 8.98 -2.00
N VAL A 16 -2.63 8.36 -1.92
CA VAL A 16 -3.71 8.79 -1.01
C VAL A 16 -3.28 8.62 0.44
N ALA A 17 -2.72 7.48 0.83
CA ALA A 17 -2.25 7.27 2.20
C ALA A 17 -1.19 8.30 2.61
N LYS A 18 -0.22 8.59 1.73
CA LYS A 18 0.82 9.61 1.98
C LYS A 18 0.24 11.01 2.17
N LYS A 19 -0.83 11.38 1.44
CA LYS A 19 -1.53 12.65 1.59
C LYS A 19 -2.07 12.86 3.01
N TYR A 20 -2.43 11.78 3.71
CA TYR A 20 -2.94 11.82 5.09
C TYR A 20 -1.85 11.50 6.13
N ASN A 21 -0.57 11.70 5.79
CA ASN A 21 0.57 11.33 6.64
C ASN A 21 0.51 9.86 7.10
N GLY A 22 -0.08 9.00 6.27
CA GLY A 22 -0.20 7.58 6.50
C GLY A 22 0.96 6.78 5.92
N ILE A 23 1.03 5.52 6.34
CA ILE A 23 2.03 4.53 5.90
C ILE A 23 1.27 3.36 5.26
N VAL A 24 1.83 2.82 4.18
CA VAL A 24 1.31 1.63 3.50
C VAL A 24 2.38 0.56 3.54
N ASP A 25 2.03 -0.62 4.04
CA ASP A 25 2.87 -1.81 4.01
C ASP A 25 2.18 -2.91 3.19
N ILE A 26 2.97 -3.63 2.40
CA ILE A 26 2.48 -4.64 1.45
C ILE A 26 3.21 -5.94 1.75
N LEU A 27 2.44 -6.96 2.14
CA LEU A 27 2.93 -8.28 2.45
C LEU A 27 2.34 -9.28 1.45
N GLU A 28 3.20 -10.15 0.94
CA GLU A 28 2.81 -11.26 0.08
C GLU A 28 3.13 -12.56 0.81
N GLU A 29 2.08 -13.34 1.10
CA GLU A 29 2.20 -14.70 1.62
C GLU A 29 1.70 -15.69 0.57
N LYS A 30 1.92 -16.99 0.81
CA LYS A 30 1.45 -18.03 -0.11
C LYS A 30 -0.07 -17.92 -0.29
N HIS A 31 -0.50 -17.54 -1.50
CA HIS A 31 -1.90 -17.29 -1.89
C HIS A 31 -2.59 -16.11 -1.19
N LYS A 32 -1.85 -15.17 -0.57
CA LYS A 32 -2.44 -13.98 0.03
C LYS A 32 -1.68 -12.72 -0.35
N PHE A 33 -2.46 -11.68 -0.62
CA PHE A 33 -1.96 -10.33 -0.82
C PHE A 33 -2.56 -9.44 0.26
N ILE A 34 -1.72 -8.92 1.14
CA ILE A 34 -2.14 -8.16 2.32
C ILE A 34 -1.64 -6.73 2.17
N ILE A 35 -2.55 -5.76 2.33
CA ILE A 35 -2.23 -4.33 2.34
C ILE A 35 -2.61 -3.77 3.71
N ASN A 36 -1.60 -3.32 4.46
CA ASN A 36 -1.79 -2.64 5.73
C ASN A 36 -1.71 -1.13 5.50
N ILE A 37 -2.71 -0.37 5.95
CA ILE A 37 -2.75 1.09 5.84
C ILE A 37 -2.92 1.68 7.23
N MET A 38 -1.96 2.50 7.64
CA MET A 38 -2.03 3.26 8.88
C MET A 38 -2.21 4.74 8.54
N LEU A 39 -3.19 5.39 9.15
CA LEU A 39 -3.45 6.82 8.97
C LEU A 39 -3.29 7.54 10.31
N LYS A 40 -2.73 8.75 10.27
CA LYS A 40 -2.67 9.60 11.46
C LYS A 40 -4.04 10.24 11.69
N ILE A 41 -4.61 10.01 12.87
CA ILE A 41 -5.83 10.69 13.32
C ILE A 41 -5.43 12.06 13.90
N LYS A 42 -6.26 13.07 13.69
CA LYS A 42 -6.07 14.43 14.20
C LYS A 42 -6.32 14.52 15.69
#